data_AF-A0A0C3C1V3-F1
#
_entry.id   AF-A0A0C3C1V3-F1
#
_cell.length_a   1.000
_cell.length_b   1.000
_cell.length_c   1.000
_cell.angle_alpha   90.00
_cell.angle_beta   90.00
_cell.angle_gamma   90.00
#
_symmetry.space_group_name_H-M   'P 1'
#
loop_
_entity.id
_entity.type
_entity.pdbx_description
1 polymer ?
#
loop_
_entity_poly.entity_id
_entity_poly.type
_entity_poly.pdbx_seq_one_letter_code
_entity_poly.pdbx_strand_id
1 'polypeptide(L)'
;MALTPTVTIGLPDANITAPHNAPDKAHIWDGEERWLLGEPRKYAIPEEGDPWERCYQKVKDYDDDLCKGWRDQVEKLLIFAGLLAATVTAFIIDSYKNLREDPISQTNWLLEQVLLEIRSANAGNATANPLLPTPPTFTPSALDIRLNIFWFMSLSLSLATVLIGILCSQWLREYQRYTRLPPVVGISVRQLRYDGLMAWKVPNILLSLPVLLQLSLILFFLGLLDLLWNLNYIVASFVTAVAGLAILFVVIATFLPSCQNYFGTDPRAARCPYKSPQAWAVHRLIARFVRLSNAFRSPFHAERDAPFFKDKTWVDADKTWCAMKKRTDPTHRSNDMVRGLVWIDKHLENSVNMVFSIYHCIKSILPEESAQVVLQINKDAQAYFHSIEVMNSTAIADRREVNLALYLEEKCRLFPQLGTSHLDAVVRLLNTRTKQAPQGTDPPLFIYWPLYDVLGMPEDLVIQFLLCYKDLISLRRLKEEDANNLWDLIKTIARSDGETPPHTTYRRLALEIVMAMEGRLPTIESTTTGMQPLDAGAKREVKIWACHVIDLLQGWVPEDVEPQYELVLDALNKRLKDCGGPSSILSPKERRAWETVVLSRHSSTDEKLG
;
A
#
# COMPACT_ATOMS: atom_id res chain seq x y z
N MET A 1 -58.29 29.85 8.06
CA MET A 1 -57.04 30.46 8.57
C MET A 1 -55.90 29.54 8.12
N ALA A 2 -55.35 29.69 6.90
CA ALA A 2 -54.42 30.76 6.50
C ALA A 2 -53.18 30.72 7.43
N LEU A 3 -51.95 30.42 7.02
CA LEU A 3 -51.20 30.88 5.84
C LEU A 3 -50.03 29.92 5.53
N THR A 4 -49.75 29.70 4.25
CA THR A 4 -48.42 29.37 3.72
C THR A 4 -47.47 30.56 3.87
N PRO A 5 -46.17 30.36 4.14
CA PRO A 5 -45.16 31.36 3.81
C PRO A 5 -44.26 30.84 2.68
N THR A 6 -44.40 31.50 1.53
CA THR A 6 -43.34 31.67 0.53
C THR A 6 -42.32 32.64 1.14
N VAL A 7 -41.05 32.23 1.29
CA VAL A 7 -39.95 33.18 1.54
C VAL A 7 -38.72 32.77 0.74
N THR A 8 -38.43 33.65 -0.22
CA THR A 8 -37.24 33.84 -1.04
C THR A 8 -35.98 33.90 -0.17
N ILE A 9 -34.95 33.11 -0.48
CA ILE A 9 -33.63 33.25 0.16
C ILE A 9 -32.78 34.16 -0.73
N GLY A 10 -32.54 35.37 -0.20
CA GLY A 10 -31.67 36.37 -0.80
C GLY A 10 -30.20 36.01 -0.69
N LEU A 11 -29.46 36.36 -1.74
CA LEU A 11 -28.02 36.57 -1.72
C LEU A 11 -27.68 37.75 -0.80
N PRO A 12 -26.56 37.71 -0.06
CA PRO A 12 -25.94 38.92 0.45
C PRO A 12 -24.90 39.43 -0.56
N ASP A 13 -25.23 40.55 -1.20
CA ASP A 13 -24.26 41.43 -1.84
C ASP A 13 -23.37 42.08 -0.77
N ALA A 14 -22.06 41.88 -0.87
CA ALA A 14 -21.07 42.71 -0.21
C ALA A 14 -20.01 43.12 -1.25
N ASN A 15 -20.24 44.32 -1.81
CA ASN A 15 -19.29 45.26 -2.39
C ASN A 15 -17.86 44.75 -2.62
N ILE A 16 -17.53 44.50 -3.89
CA ILE A 16 -16.19 44.74 -4.42
C ILE A 16 -16.34 45.73 -5.57
N THR A 17 -16.02 46.98 -5.27
CA THR A 17 -15.86 48.07 -6.22
C THR A 17 -14.89 47.66 -7.32
N ALA A 18 -15.36 47.65 -8.56
CA ALA A 18 -14.53 47.61 -9.76
C ALA A 18 -13.68 48.88 -9.84
N PRO A 19 -12.36 48.81 -10.11
CA PRO A 19 -11.65 49.93 -10.69
C PRO A 19 -11.87 49.92 -12.20
N HIS A 20 -12.33 51.08 -12.68
CA HIS A 20 -12.50 51.42 -14.08
C HIS A 20 -11.25 51.20 -14.93
N ASN A 21 -11.50 50.85 -16.20
CA ASN A 21 -10.57 50.69 -17.32
C ASN A 21 -9.42 51.72 -17.38
N ALA A 22 -8.23 51.22 -17.67
CA ALA A 22 -7.20 51.89 -18.47
C ALA A 22 -6.69 50.88 -19.53
N PRO A 23 -6.34 51.32 -20.75
CA PRO A 23 -6.35 50.46 -21.94
C PRO A 23 -5.05 49.66 -22.14
N ASP A 24 -5.20 48.56 -22.88
CA ASP A 24 -4.20 47.87 -23.70
C ASP A 24 -2.80 47.64 -23.11
N LYS A 25 -2.63 46.47 -22.50
CA LYS A 25 -1.40 45.69 -22.70
C LYS A 25 -1.81 44.30 -23.16
N ALA A 26 -1.32 43.94 -24.34
CA ALA A 26 -1.51 42.66 -25.00
C ALA A 26 -1.44 41.49 -24.02
N HIS A 27 -2.37 40.54 -24.17
CA HIS A 27 -2.29 39.22 -23.56
C HIS A 27 -0.99 38.54 -24.00
N ILE A 28 0.07 38.73 -23.21
CA ILE A 28 1.24 37.85 -23.19
C ILE A 28 0.75 36.59 -22.46
N TRP A 29 0.92 35.44 -23.10
CA TRP A 29 0.49 34.15 -22.57
C TRP A 29 1.00 33.94 -21.14
N ASP A 30 0.12 33.55 -20.20
CA ASP A 30 0.47 33.07 -18.84
C ASP A 30 1.31 31.76 -18.84
N GLY A 31 1.90 31.37 -19.99
CA GLY A 31 2.59 30.10 -20.23
C GLY A 31 4.11 30.12 -20.07
N GLU A 32 4.73 31.29 -19.81
CA GLU A 32 6.19 31.42 -19.63
C GLU A 32 6.67 31.18 -18.20
N GLU A 33 5.78 31.17 -17.21
CA GLU A 33 6.17 30.83 -15.84
C GLU A 33 6.52 29.35 -15.74
N ARG A 34 7.77 29.07 -15.36
CA ARG A 34 8.30 27.70 -15.26
C ARG A 34 7.61 26.97 -14.11
N TRP A 35 7.11 25.77 -14.39
CA TRP A 35 6.57 24.92 -13.34
C TRP A 35 7.67 24.44 -12.40
N LEU A 36 7.56 24.75 -11.12
CA LEU A 36 8.55 24.39 -10.09
C LEU A 36 8.02 23.32 -9.13
N LEU A 37 8.95 22.68 -8.42
CA LEU A 37 8.67 21.79 -7.30
C LEU A 37 8.07 22.60 -6.13
N GLY A 38 6.85 22.23 -5.70
CA GLY A 38 6.13 22.84 -4.56
C GLY A 38 4.84 23.58 -4.95
N GLU A 39 4.64 23.88 -6.23
CA GLU A 39 3.39 24.45 -6.74
C GLU A 39 2.29 23.38 -6.86
N PRO A 40 1.00 23.76 -6.73
CA PRO A 40 -0.11 22.83 -6.92
C PRO A 40 -0.06 22.24 -8.34
N ARG A 41 -0.08 20.91 -8.44
CA ARG A 41 -0.04 20.22 -9.74
C ARG A 41 -1.34 20.47 -10.49
N LYS A 42 -1.24 20.99 -11.71
CA LYS A 42 -2.38 21.25 -12.59
C LYS A 42 -3.07 19.95 -13.06
N TYR A 43 -2.29 18.88 -13.20
CA TYR A 43 -2.75 17.51 -13.46
C TYR A 43 -2.59 16.63 -12.21
N ALA A 44 -3.09 17.10 -11.07
CA ALA A 44 -3.17 16.27 -9.88
C ALA A 44 -4.22 15.17 -10.06
N ILE A 45 -3.96 14.00 -9.48
CA ILE A 45 -4.96 12.92 -9.37
C ILE A 45 -6.18 13.50 -8.63
N PRO A 46 -7.42 13.38 -9.16
CA PRO A 46 -8.59 14.07 -8.62
C PRO A 46 -8.86 13.76 -7.14
N GLU A 47 -9.00 14.80 -6.32
CA GLU A 47 -9.54 14.68 -4.96
C GLU A 47 -11.08 14.71 -5.04
N GLU A 48 -11.69 13.53 -5.19
CA GLU A 48 -13.15 13.39 -5.31
C GLU A 48 -13.91 13.50 -3.96
N GLY A 49 -14.93 14.35 -3.90
CA GLY A 49 -16.05 14.33 -2.93
C GLY A 49 -15.88 15.16 -1.65
N ASP A 50 -16.97 15.25 -0.85
CA ASP A 50 -16.93 15.84 0.51
C ASP A 50 -16.00 15.01 1.42
N PRO A 51 -14.93 15.61 1.97
CA PRO A 51 -13.98 14.92 2.84
C PRO A 51 -14.64 14.22 4.03
N TRP A 52 -15.73 14.77 4.55
CA TRP A 52 -16.45 14.20 5.70
C TRP A 52 -17.20 12.93 5.34
N GLU A 53 -17.88 12.91 4.19
CA GLU A 53 -18.57 11.71 3.69
C GLU A 53 -17.57 10.60 3.39
N ARG A 54 -16.43 10.94 2.77
CA ARG A 54 -15.38 9.94 2.48
C ARG A 54 -14.76 9.36 3.74
N CYS A 55 -14.50 10.20 4.74
CA CYS A 55 -14.02 9.74 6.05
C CYS A 55 -15.07 8.85 6.72
N TYR A 56 -16.34 9.25 6.69
CA TYR A 56 -17.43 8.47 7.26
C TYR A 56 -17.58 7.10 6.60
N GLN A 57 -17.55 7.06 5.26
CA GLN A 57 -17.62 5.82 4.50
C GLN A 57 -16.44 4.89 4.82
N LYS A 58 -15.20 5.39 4.83
CA LYS A 58 -14.03 4.59 5.20
C LYS A 58 -14.11 4.03 6.62
N VAL A 59 -14.60 4.82 7.58
CA VAL A 59 -14.76 4.37 8.97
C VAL A 59 -15.85 3.31 9.07
N LYS A 60 -16.94 3.48 8.32
CA LYS A 60 -18.03 2.50 8.25
C LYS A 60 -17.56 1.18 7.63
N ASP A 61 -16.84 1.22 6.51
CA ASP A 61 -16.28 0.02 5.87
C ASP A 61 -15.37 -0.75 6.84
N TYR A 62 -14.52 -0.03 7.58
CA TYR A 62 -13.67 -0.61 8.62
C TYR A 62 -14.47 -1.30 9.75
N ASP A 63 -15.52 -0.65 10.25
CA ASP A 63 -16.36 -1.20 11.31
C ASP A 63 -17.18 -2.41 10.83
N ASP A 64 -17.62 -2.37 9.58
CA ASP A 64 -18.36 -3.44 8.94
C ASP A 64 -17.49 -4.68 8.77
N ASP A 65 -16.25 -4.52 8.30
CA ASP A 65 -15.28 -5.60 8.21
C ASP A 65 -14.93 -6.18 9.59
N LEU A 66 -14.70 -5.31 10.59
CA LEU A 66 -14.37 -5.72 11.96
C LEU A 66 -15.51 -6.54 12.59
N CYS A 67 -16.74 -6.02 12.53
CA CYS A 67 -17.89 -6.66 13.15
C CYS A 67 -18.32 -7.93 12.40
N LYS A 68 -18.18 -7.95 11.07
CA LYS A 68 -18.40 -9.15 10.26
C LYS A 68 -17.43 -10.25 10.68
N GLY A 69 -16.13 -9.95 10.78
CA GLY A 69 -15.13 -10.92 11.23
C GLY A 69 -15.44 -11.52 12.60
N TRP A 70 -15.82 -10.69 13.58
CA TRP A 70 -16.19 -11.18 14.91
C TRP A 70 -17.50 -11.96 14.94
N ARG A 71 -18.54 -11.52 14.21
CA ARG A 71 -19.82 -12.23 14.15
C ARG A 71 -19.66 -13.60 13.49
N ASP A 72 -18.97 -13.67 12.35
CA ASP A 72 -18.70 -14.92 11.64
C ASP A 72 -17.94 -15.92 12.54
N GLN A 73 -17.01 -15.42 13.35
CA GLN A 73 -16.30 -16.25 14.32
C GLN A 73 -17.23 -16.77 15.42
N VAL A 74 -18.05 -15.89 16.01
CA VAL A 74 -19.01 -16.27 17.05
C VAL A 74 -19.99 -17.31 16.53
N GLU A 75 -20.62 -17.08 15.38
CA GLU A 75 -21.60 -18.00 14.79
C GLU A 75 -21.02 -19.41 14.58
N LYS A 76 -19.78 -19.51 14.06
CA LYS A 76 -19.09 -20.81 13.91
C LYS A 76 -18.83 -21.50 15.25
N LEU A 77 -18.45 -20.73 16.28
CA LEU A 77 -18.26 -21.27 17.63
C LEU A 77 -19.59 -21.75 18.23
N LEU A 78 -20.69 -21.03 18.01
CA LEU A 78 -22.01 -21.41 18.50
C LEU A 78 -22.49 -22.74 17.90
N ILE A 79 -22.27 -22.94 16.60
CA ILE A 79 -22.61 -24.21 15.93
C ILE A 79 -21.80 -25.35 16.56
N PHE A 80 -20.49 -25.18 16.71
CA PHE A 80 -19.64 -26.21 17.33
C PHE A 80 -20.04 -26.50 18.79
N ALA A 81 -20.33 -25.47 19.57
CA ALA A 81 -20.78 -25.61 20.95
C ALA A 81 -22.11 -26.37 21.06
N GLY A 82 -23.04 -26.13 20.13
CA GLY A 82 -24.29 -26.89 20.03
C GLY A 82 -24.06 -28.38 19.74
N LEU A 83 -23.17 -28.71 18.79
CA LEU A 83 -22.79 -30.10 18.53
C LEU A 83 -22.13 -30.75 19.75
N LEU A 84 -21.17 -30.06 20.39
CA LEU A 84 -20.51 -30.56 21.59
C LEU A 84 -21.52 -30.80 22.72
N ALA A 85 -22.44 -29.86 22.95
CA ALA A 85 -23.49 -30.01 23.94
C ALA A 85 -24.34 -31.25 23.67
N ALA A 86 -24.80 -31.47 22.42
CA ALA A 86 -25.57 -32.65 22.05
C ALA A 86 -24.79 -33.96 22.30
N THR A 87 -23.51 -34.01 21.93
CA THR A 87 -22.67 -35.18 22.18
C THR A 87 -22.48 -35.44 23.67
N VAL A 88 -22.13 -34.43 24.47
CA VAL A 88 -21.93 -34.55 25.92
C VAL A 88 -23.23 -34.96 26.62
N THR A 89 -24.38 -34.42 26.18
CA THR A 89 -25.69 -34.80 26.72
C THR A 89 -25.98 -36.29 26.54
N ALA A 90 -25.59 -36.92 25.43
CA ALA A 90 -25.75 -38.35 25.23
C ALA A 90 -25.01 -39.18 26.30
N PHE A 91 -23.77 -38.79 26.64
CA PHE A 91 -23.02 -39.44 27.72
C PHE A 91 -23.60 -39.14 29.11
N ILE A 92 -24.05 -37.91 29.35
CA ILE A 92 -24.69 -37.54 30.62
C ILE A 92 -25.95 -38.37 30.86
N ILE A 93 -26.79 -38.58 29.85
CA ILE A 93 -28.03 -39.37 29.95
C ILE A 93 -27.77 -40.77 30.49
N ASP A 94 -26.62 -41.37 30.14
CA ASP A 94 -26.28 -42.68 30.68
C ASP A 94 -25.58 -42.59 32.04
N SER A 95 -24.62 -41.67 32.17
CA SER A 95 -23.83 -41.45 33.39
C SER A 95 -24.62 -41.05 34.62
N TYR A 96 -25.68 -40.24 34.46
CA TYR A 96 -26.40 -39.71 35.62
C TYR A 96 -27.15 -40.83 36.36
N LYS A 97 -27.49 -41.92 35.65
CA LYS A 97 -28.18 -43.07 36.24
C LYS A 97 -27.30 -43.72 37.30
N ASN A 98 -25.98 -43.75 37.10
CA ASN A 98 -25.02 -44.31 38.06
C ASN A 98 -24.89 -43.49 39.36
N LEU A 99 -25.45 -42.27 39.41
CA LEU A 99 -25.54 -41.47 40.64
C LEU A 99 -26.81 -41.75 41.44
N ARG A 100 -27.70 -42.60 40.92
CA ARG A 100 -28.94 -42.98 41.60
C ARG A 100 -28.92 -44.49 41.85
N GLU A 101 -29.62 -44.89 42.89
CA GLU A 101 -29.81 -46.30 43.19
C GLU A 101 -30.57 -46.97 42.04
N ASP A 102 -30.04 -48.09 41.55
CA ASP A 102 -30.64 -48.84 40.46
C ASP A 102 -31.84 -49.65 40.99
N PRO A 103 -33.07 -49.38 40.49
CA PRO A 103 -34.26 -50.11 40.94
C PRO A 103 -34.20 -51.60 40.60
N ILE A 104 -33.43 -52.00 39.57
CA ILE A 104 -33.24 -53.42 39.23
C ILE A 104 -32.38 -54.09 40.31
N SER A 105 -31.31 -53.44 40.76
CA SER A 105 -30.48 -53.93 41.86
C SER A 105 -31.27 -54.07 43.16
N GLN A 106 -32.13 -53.11 43.49
CA GLN A 106 -33.05 -53.20 44.63
C GLN A 106 -34.07 -54.34 44.47
N THR A 107 -34.61 -54.52 43.27
CA THR A 107 -35.54 -55.61 42.95
C THR A 107 -34.86 -56.98 43.04
N ASN A 108 -33.63 -57.10 42.55
CA ASN A 108 -32.83 -58.32 42.62
C ASN A 108 -32.52 -58.69 44.07
N TRP A 109 -32.16 -57.70 44.89
CA TRP A 109 -31.98 -57.90 46.34
C TRP A 109 -33.27 -58.38 47.00
N LEU A 110 -34.42 -57.76 46.71
CA LEU A 110 -35.73 -58.20 47.21
C LEU A 110 -36.06 -59.63 46.77
N LEU A 111 -35.79 -59.99 45.51
CA LEU A 111 -35.99 -61.34 44.99
C LEU A 111 -35.11 -62.37 45.72
N GLU A 112 -33.86 -62.02 46.01
CA GLU A 112 -32.94 -62.85 46.78
C GLU A 112 -33.46 -63.05 48.22
N GLN A 113 -34.00 -62.00 48.85
CA GLN A 113 -34.65 -62.11 50.16
C GLN A 113 -35.84 -63.09 50.13
N VAL A 114 -36.72 -62.97 49.13
CA VAL A 114 -37.87 -63.87 48.97
C VAL A 114 -37.42 -65.31 48.73
N LEU A 115 -36.36 -65.53 47.93
CA LEU A 115 -35.81 -66.86 47.69
C LEU A 115 -35.23 -67.48 48.96
N LEU A 116 -34.56 -66.69 49.80
CA LEU A 116 -34.02 -67.14 51.09
C LEU A 116 -35.14 -67.53 52.06
N GLU A 117 -36.23 -66.76 52.14
CA GLU A 117 -37.40 -67.13 52.95
C GLU A 117 -38.10 -68.40 52.46
N ILE A 118 -38.27 -68.57 51.15
CA ILE A 118 -38.87 -69.79 50.59
C ILE A 118 -38.01 -71.02 50.90
N ARG A 119 -36.68 -70.88 50.85
CA ARG A 119 -35.74 -71.96 51.19
C ARG A 119 -35.79 -72.32 52.68
N SER A 120 -35.84 -71.34 53.58
CA SER A 120 -35.93 -71.61 55.03
C SER A 120 -37.25 -72.26 55.40
N ALA A 121 -38.36 -71.83 54.78
CA ALA A 121 -39.68 -72.44 54.96
C ALA A 121 -39.73 -73.91 54.49
N ASN A 122 -39.11 -74.23 53.34
CA ASN A 122 -39.07 -75.60 52.82
C ASN A 122 -38.11 -76.53 53.57
N ALA A 123 -37.09 -75.99 54.27
CA ALA A 123 -36.10 -76.77 55.00
C ALA A 123 -36.57 -77.22 56.41
N GLY A 124 -37.79 -76.88 56.84
CA GLY A 124 -38.35 -77.29 58.12
C GLY A 124 -37.75 -76.63 59.37
N ASN A 125 -36.81 -75.71 59.20
CA ASN A 125 -36.15 -74.98 60.28
C ASN A 125 -36.96 -73.73 60.68
N ALA A 126 -38.14 -73.93 61.26
CA ALA A 126 -39.05 -72.86 61.68
C ALA A 126 -38.57 -72.01 62.88
N THR A 127 -37.38 -72.28 63.43
CA THR A 127 -36.86 -71.63 64.65
C THR A 127 -35.64 -70.73 64.44
N ALA A 128 -35.09 -70.66 63.22
CA ALA A 128 -34.08 -69.67 62.88
C ALA A 128 -34.78 -68.52 62.14
N ASN A 129 -35.04 -67.40 62.83
CA ASN A 129 -35.27 -66.13 62.12
C ASN A 129 -34.02 -65.90 61.26
N PRO A 130 -34.08 -66.00 59.92
CA PRO A 130 -32.94 -65.62 59.11
C PRO A 130 -32.67 -64.15 59.43
N LEU A 131 -31.46 -63.82 59.88
CA LEU A 131 -31.03 -62.42 59.98
C LEU A 131 -31.18 -61.85 58.57
N LEU A 132 -32.23 -61.05 58.35
CA LEU A 132 -32.43 -60.30 57.12
C LEU A 132 -31.17 -59.47 56.90
N PRO A 133 -30.41 -59.71 55.82
CA PRO A 133 -29.29 -58.87 55.45
C PRO A 133 -29.75 -57.41 55.42
N THR A 134 -28.98 -56.51 56.01
CA THR A 134 -29.25 -55.08 55.95
C THR A 134 -29.39 -54.65 54.49
N PRO A 135 -30.35 -53.76 54.14
CA PRO A 135 -30.48 -53.28 52.78
C PRO A 135 -29.15 -52.65 52.33
N PRO A 136 -28.71 -52.90 51.09
CA PRO A 136 -27.48 -52.32 50.59
C PRO A 136 -27.60 -50.78 50.63
N THR A 137 -26.71 -50.11 51.36
CA THR A 137 -26.63 -48.66 51.34
C THR A 137 -26.01 -48.20 50.02
N PHE A 138 -26.82 -47.57 49.17
CA PHE A 138 -26.32 -47.02 47.92
C PHE A 138 -25.29 -45.92 48.18
N THR A 139 -24.08 -46.11 47.64
CA THR A 139 -23.04 -45.10 47.57
C THR A 139 -22.46 -45.10 46.16
N PRO A 140 -22.56 -43.99 45.41
CA PRO A 140 -22.06 -43.94 44.05
C PRO A 140 -20.54 -44.08 44.03
N SER A 141 -20.01 -44.75 43.01
CA SER A 141 -18.56 -44.97 42.91
C SER A 141 -17.83 -43.63 42.70
N ALA A 142 -16.59 -43.54 43.18
CA ALA A 142 -15.76 -42.35 42.97
C ALA A 142 -15.53 -42.05 41.48
N LEU A 143 -15.52 -43.09 40.64
CA LEU A 143 -15.43 -42.98 39.19
C LEU A 143 -16.68 -42.29 38.63
N ASP A 144 -17.88 -42.77 38.97
CA ASP A 144 -19.14 -42.21 38.48
C ASP A 144 -19.31 -40.75 38.87
N ILE A 145 -18.91 -40.39 40.09
CA ILE A 145 -18.90 -39.00 40.56
C ILE A 145 -17.96 -38.16 39.68
N ARG A 146 -16.73 -38.62 39.42
CA ARG A 146 -15.74 -37.89 38.64
C ARG A 146 -16.15 -37.70 37.17
N LEU A 147 -16.71 -38.74 36.54
CA LEU A 147 -17.22 -38.67 35.17
C LEU A 147 -18.36 -37.65 35.04
N ASN A 148 -19.34 -37.73 35.94
CA ASN A 148 -20.45 -36.79 35.95
C ASN A 148 -19.95 -35.35 36.16
N ILE A 149 -18.99 -35.12 37.08
CA ILE A 149 -18.38 -33.78 37.25
C ILE A 149 -17.77 -33.29 35.94
N PHE A 150 -16.94 -34.08 35.26
CA PHE A 150 -16.30 -33.66 34.01
C PHE A 150 -17.32 -33.35 32.91
N TRP A 151 -18.34 -34.20 32.73
CA TRP A 151 -19.34 -34.01 31.68
C TRP A 151 -20.31 -32.87 31.99
N PHE A 152 -20.80 -32.73 33.21
CA PHE A 152 -21.64 -31.58 33.59
C PHE A 152 -20.89 -30.25 33.50
N MET A 153 -19.61 -30.22 33.91
CA MET A 153 -18.77 -29.02 33.75
C MET A 153 -18.51 -28.71 32.28
N SER A 154 -18.21 -29.72 31.47
CA SER A 154 -18.04 -29.58 30.01
C SER A 154 -19.30 -29.01 29.36
N LEU A 155 -20.48 -29.57 29.65
CA LEU A 155 -21.76 -29.08 29.12
C LEU A 155 -22.04 -27.64 29.56
N SER A 156 -21.84 -27.34 30.85
CA SER A 156 -22.09 -26.01 31.42
C SER A 156 -21.22 -24.93 30.77
N LEU A 157 -19.93 -25.22 30.55
CA LEU A 157 -19.00 -24.31 29.86
C LEU A 157 -19.38 -24.12 28.39
N SER A 158 -19.85 -25.17 27.71
CA SER A 158 -20.33 -25.08 26.32
C SER A 158 -21.56 -24.16 26.22
N LEU A 159 -22.56 -24.37 27.08
CA LEU A 159 -23.76 -23.54 27.13
C LEU A 159 -23.47 -22.09 27.55
N ALA A 160 -22.56 -21.88 28.50
CA ALA A 160 -22.11 -20.54 28.88
C ALA A 160 -21.44 -19.82 27.70
N THR A 161 -20.62 -20.54 26.91
CA THR A 161 -20.02 -20.00 25.68
C THR A 161 -21.10 -19.58 24.70
N VAL A 162 -22.16 -20.39 24.53
CA VAL A 162 -23.29 -20.06 23.67
C VAL A 162 -23.99 -18.78 24.11
N LEU A 163 -24.34 -18.69 25.39
CA LEU A 163 -25.04 -17.53 25.96
C LEU A 163 -24.23 -16.24 25.79
N ILE A 164 -22.93 -16.27 26.15
CA ILE A 164 -22.05 -15.11 26.04
C ILE A 164 -21.85 -14.72 24.56
N GLY A 165 -21.71 -15.70 23.66
CA GLY A 165 -21.59 -15.46 22.22
C GLY A 165 -22.82 -14.75 21.63
N ILE A 166 -24.03 -15.16 22.04
CA ILE A 166 -25.26 -14.49 21.62
C ILE A 166 -25.29 -13.03 22.11
N LEU A 167 -24.94 -12.77 23.37
CA LEU A 167 -24.87 -11.41 23.91
C LEU A 167 -23.85 -10.55 23.17
N CYS A 168 -22.66 -11.08 22.89
CA CYS A 168 -21.65 -10.38 22.10
C CYS A 168 -22.17 -10.03 20.70
N SER A 169 -22.87 -10.95 20.04
CA SER A 169 -23.48 -10.72 18.73
C SER A 169 -24.52 -9.60 18.76
N GLN A 170 -25.30 -9.49 19.85
CA GLN A 170 -26.25 -8.41 20.07
C GLN A 170 -25.54 -7.05 20.28
N TRP A 171 -24.47 -7.01 21.08
CA TRP A 171 -23.68 -5.78 21.28
C TRP A 171 -23.05 -5.27 19.99
N LEU A 172 -22.50 -6.16 19.15
CA LEU A 172 -21.94 -5.80 17.85
C LEU A 172 -23.00 -5.28 16.88
N ARG A 173 -24.23 -5.85 16.92
CA ARG A 173 -25.35 -5.37 16.12
C ARG A 173 -25.75 -3.95 16.50
N GLU A 174 -25.80 -3.64 17.79
CA GLU A 174 -26.13 -2.28 18.26
C GLU A 174 -24.99 -1.29 17.97
N TYR A 175 -23.74 -1.73 18.05
CA TYR A 175 -22.57 -0.93 17.64
C TYR A 175 -22.70 -0.47 16.18
N GLN A 176 -22.99 -1.39 15.25
CA GLN A 176 -23.19 -1.14 13.82
C GLN A 176 -24.52 -0.48 13.47
N ARG A 177 -25.34 -0.11 14.46
CA ARG A 177 -26.62 0.54 14.18
C ARG A 177 -26.35 1.99 13.75
N TYR A 178 -26.11 2.16 12.46
CA TYR A 178 -25.98 3.45 11.80
C TYR A 178 -27.39 4.04 11.60
N THR A 179 -27.82 4.88 12.52
CA THR A 179 -28.95 5.78 12.26
C THR A 179 -28.54 6.71 11.12
N ARG A 180 -29.48 7.16 10.27
CA ARG A 180 -29.26 8.12 9.16
C ARG A 180 -28.87 9.50 9.70
N LEU A 181 -27.69 9.58 10.32
CA LEU A 181 -27.13 10.76 10.95
C LEU A 181 -26.29 11.52 9.91
N PRO A 182 -26.19 12.84 10.01
CA PRO A 182 -25.21 13.61 9.25
C PRO A 182 -23.78 13.06 9.51
N PRO A 183 -22.87 13.07 8.52
CA PRO A 183 -21.56 12.40 8.62
C PRO A 183 -20.73 12.83 9.83
N VAL A 184 -20.70 14.14 10.13
CA VAL A 184 -19.96 14.70 11.27
C VAL A 184 -20.48 14.16 12.62
N VAL A 185 -21.79 14.06 12.77
CA VAL A 185 -22.42 13.51 13.99
C VAL A 185 -22.24 11.99 14.02
N GLY A 186 -22.35 11.32 12.87
CA GLY A 186 -22.13 9.89 12.71
C GLY A 186 -20.74 9.44 13.16
N ILE A 187 -19.68 10.15 12.73
CA ILE A 187 -18.29 9.88 13.15
C ILE A 187 -18.15 10.02 14.67
N SER A 188 -18.69 11.09 15.24
CA SER A 188 -18.60 11.38 16.67
C SER A 188 -19.28 10.30 17.53
N VAL A 189 -20.50 9.90 17.16
CA VAL A 189 -21.24 8.82 17.85
C VAL A 189 -20.54 7.47 17.67
N ARG A 190 -20.03 7.16 16.48
CA ARG A 190 -19.24 5.95 16.25
C ARG A 190 -18.02 5.92 17.16
N GLN A 191 -17.28 7.02 17.25
CA GLN A 191 -16.06 7.08 18.05
C GLN A 191 -16.38 6.86 19.54
N LEU A 192 -17.43 7.50 20.06
CA LEU A 192 -17.93 7.26 21.42
C LEU A 192 -18.24 5.77 21.68
N ARG A 193 -18.96 5.12 20.75
CA ARG A 193 -19.30 3.70 20.86
C ARG A 193 -18.07 2.80 20.76
N TYR A 194 -17.11 3.13 19.89
CA TYR A 194 -15.88 2.38 19.70
C TYR A 194 -15.00 2.44 20.95
N ASP A 195 -14.85 3.64 21.53
CA ASP A 195 -14.11 3.83 22.77
C ASP A 195 -14.78 3.09 23.92
N GLY A 196 -16.12 3.10 23.98
CA GLY A 196 -16.89 2.25 24.90
C GLY A 196 -16.61 0.76 24.71
N LEU A 197 -16.69 0.25 23.48
CA LEU A 197 -16.44 -1.15 23.14
C LEU A 197 -15.03 -1.60 23.61
N MET A 198 -14.03 -0.75 23.40
CA MET A 198 -12.64 -1.00 23.80
C MET A 198 -12.43 -0.89 25.32
N ALA A 199 -13.00 0.13 25.97
CA ALA A 199 -12.89 0.34 27.41
C ALA A 199 -13.52 -0.80 28.22
N TRP A 200 -14.67 -1.29 27.78
CA TRP A 200 -15.38 -2.44 28.37
C TRP A 200 -14.83 -3.79 27.92
N LYS A 201 -13.73 -3.80 27.14
CA LYS A 201 -12.98 -5.01 26.78
C LYS A 201 -13.82 -6.07 26.05
N VAL A 202 -14.87 -5.67 25.32
CA VAL A 202 -15.69 -6.59 24.51
C VAL A 202 -14.84 -7.46 23.57
N PRO A 203 -13.78 -6.95 22.91
CA PRO A 203 -12.89 -7.80 22.11
C PRO A 203 -12.22 -8.90 22.94
N ASN A 204 -11.86 -8.66 24.20
CA ASN A 204 -11.27 -9.71 25.04
C ASN A 204 -12.31 -10.77 25.44
N ILE A 205 -13.58 -10.41 25.59
CA ILE A 205 -14.68 -11.35 25.85
C ILE A 205 -14.89 -12.25 24.61
N LEU A 206 -14.91 -11.65 23.41
CA LEU A 206 -14.97 -12.40 22.15
C LEU A 206 -13.79 -13.37 22.02
N LEU A 207 -12.58 -12.94 22.37
CA LEU A 207 -11.38 -13.78 22.35
C LEU A 207 -11.39 -14.90 23.41
N SER A 208 -12.20 -14.80 24.47
CA SER A 208 -12.30 -15.87 25.48
C SER A 208 -13.28 -16.97 25.07
N LEU A 209 -14.24 -16.72 24.17
CA LEU A 209 -15.23 -17.72 23.73
C LEU A 209 -14.58 -19.03 23.21
N PRO A 210 -13.59 -18.99 22.29
CA PRO A 210 -12.90 -20.21 21.88
C PRO A 210 -12.21 -20.94 23.03
N VAL A 211 -11.70 -20.21 24.02
CA VAL A 211 -10.97 -20.78 25.17
C VAL A 211 -11.91 -21.53 26.10
N LEU A 212 -13.09 -20.97 26.41
CA LEU A 212 -14.11 -21.67 27.20
C LEU A 212 -14.56 -22.96 26.49
N LEU A 213 -14.73 -22.90 25.17
CA LEU A 213 -15.15 -24.03 24.36
C LEU A 213 -14.09 -25.13 24.26
N GLN A 214 -12.82 -24.76 24.11
CA GLN A 214 -11.70 -25.71 24.16
C GLN A 214 -11.56 -26.34 25.54
N LEU A 215 -11.75 -25.58 26.62
CA LEU A 215 -11.75 -26.13 27.98
C LEU A 215 -12.88 -27.15 28.15
N SER A 216 -14.08 -26.84 27.66
CA SER A 216 -15.21 -27.78 27.62
C SER A 216 -14.85 -29.07 26.87
N LEU A 217 -14.21 -28.97 25.71
CA LEU A 217 -13.78 -30.12 24.91
C LEU A 217 -12.72 -30.97 25.63
N ILE A 218 -11.74 -30.34 26.28
CA ILE A 218 -10.70 -31.05 27.05
C ILE A 218 -11.34 -31.81 28.22
N LEU A 219 -12.25 -31.18 28.97
CA LEU A 219 -12.97 -31.84 30.06
C LEU A 219 -13.80 -33.04 29.57
N PHE A 220 -14.44 -32.91 28.41
CA PHE A 220 -15.15 -34.02 27.77
C PHE A 220 -14.21 -35.18 27.45
N PHE A 221 -13.06 -34.92 26.81
CA PHE A 221 -12.08 -35.96 26.49
C PHE A 221 -11.48 -36.59 27.75
N LEU A 222 -11.22 -35.83 28.82
CA LEU A 222 -10.74 -36.38 30.09
C LEU A 222 -11.74 -37.37 30.68
N GLY A 223 -13.03 -37.02 30.71
CA GLY A 223 -14.09 -37.94 31.15
C GLY A 223 -14.21 -39.16 30.22
N LEU A 224 -14.13 -38.95 28.90
CA LEU A 224 -14.22 -40.05 27.93
C LEU A 224 -13.04 -41.04 28.08
N LEU A 225 -11.81 -40.54 28.23
CA LEU A 225 -10.64 -41.39 28.43
C LEU A 225 -10.72 -42.14 29.75
N ASP A 226 -11.09 -41.46 30.84
CA ASP A 226 -11.26 -42.10 32.15
C ASP A 226 -12.31 -43.22 32.11
N LEU A 227 -13.44 -43.01 31.43
CA LEU A 227 -14.43 -44.07 31.19
C LEU A 227 -13.83 -45.26 30.43
N LEU A 228 -13.18 -44.99 29.29
CA LEU A 228 -12.66 -46.03 28.40
C LEU A 228 -11.56 -46.87 29.04
N TRP A 229 -10.66 -46.25 29.80
CA TRP A 229 -9.58 -46.95 30.49
C TRP A 229 -10.10 -47.90 31.57
N ASN A 230 -11.22 -47.57 32.21
CA ASN A 230 -11.88 -48.46 33.17
C ASN A 230 -12.74 -49.54 32.49
N LEU A 231 -13.24 -49.29 31.27
CA LEU A 231 -14.09 -50.24 30.54
C LEU A 231 -13.28 -51.27 29.73
N ASN A 232 -12.38 -50.80 28.86
CA ASN A 232 -11.57 -51.67 28.00
C ASN A 232 -10.27 -50.97 27.55
N TYR A 233 -9.13 -51.50 27.96
CA TYR A 233 -7.81 -50.93 27.67
C TYR A 233 -7.47 -50.89 26.17
N ILE A 234 -7.98 -51.83 25.36
CA ILE A 234 -7.71 -51.88 23.92
C ILE A 234 -8.39 -50.68 23.25
N VAL A 235 -9.69 -50.50 23.47
CA VAL A 235 -10.44 -49.37 22.90
C VAL A 235 -9.88 -48.04 23.42
N ALA A 236 -9.55 -47.98 24.71
CA ALA A 236 -8.96 -46.80 25.33
C ALA A 236 -7.64 -46.38 24.68
N SER A 237 -6.77 -47.34 24.32
CA SER A 237 -5.47 -47.04 23.71
C SER A 237 -5.60 -46.31 22.37
N PHE A 238 -6.50 -46.77 21.49
CA PHE A 238 -6.73 -46.14 20.19
C PHE A 238 -7.35 -44.74 20.32
N VAL A 239 -8.33 -44.58 21.21
CA VAL A 239 -8.97 -43.27 21.44
C VAL A 239 -7.97 -42.30 22.10
N THR A 240 -7.12 -42.79 23.02
CA THR A 240 -6.05 -41.98 23.63
C THR A 240 -5.04 -41.49 22.60
N ALA A 241 -4.67 -42.33 21.61
CA ALA A 241 -3.75 -41.92 20.56
C ALA A 241 -4.32 -40.78 19.70
N VAL A 242 -5.60 -40.89 19.30
CA VAL A 242 -6.28 -39.86 18.51
C VAL A 242 -6.47 -38.57 19.31
N ALA A 243 -6.99 -38.67 20.53
CA ALA A 243 -7.18 -37.50 21.41
C ALA A 243 -5.85 -36.84 21.76
N GLY A 244 -4.81 -37.64 22.03
CA GLY A 244 -3.46 -37.18 22.33
C GLY A 244 -2.84 -36.40 21.17
N LEU A 245 -2.97 -36.90 19.93
CA LEU A 245 -2.47 -36.20 18.75
C LEU A 245 -3.21 -34.85 18.53
N ALA A 246 -4.53 -34.83 18.71
CA ALA A 246 -5.33 -33.61 18.58
C ALA A 246 -4.95 -32.57 19.65
N ILE A 247 -4.83 -32.99 20.91
CA ILE A 247 -4.41 -32.12 22.02
C ILE A 247 -2.98 -31.63 21.78
N LEU A 248 -2.06 -32.50 21.35
CA LEU A 248 -0.68 -32.13 21.03
C LEU A 248 -0.62 -31.07 19.94
N PHE A 249 -1.39 -31.22 18.86
CA PHE A 249 -1.47 -30.21 17.81
C PHE A 249 -1.99 -28.87 18.35
N VAL A 250 -3.04 -28.88 19.18
CA VAL A 250 -3.57 -27.67 19.82
C VAL A 250 -2.52 -27.01 20.72
N VAL A 251 -1.80 -27.78 21.52
CA VAL A 251 -0.72 -27.28 22.38
C VAL A 251 0.39 -26.66 21.53
N ILE A 252 0.90 -27.36 20.51
CA ILE A 252 1.94 -26.83 19.62
C ILE A 252 1.46 -25.52 18.97
N ALA A 253 0.29 -25.51 18.33
CA ALA A 253 -0.23 -24.33 17.66
C ALA A 253 -0.47 -23.14 18.61
N THR A 254 -0.76 -23.41 19.89
CA THR A 254 -1.04 -22.37 20.89
C THR A 254 0.25 -21.78 21.49
N PHE A 255 1.27 -22.61 21.75
CA PHE A 255 2.51 -22.18 22.39
C PHE A 255 3.58 -21.70 21.40
N LEU A 256 3.62 -22.23 20.17
CA LEU A 256 4.67 -21.94 19.19
C LEU A 256 4.88 -20.44 18.91
N PRO A 257 3.83 -19.60 18.74
CA PRO A 257 4.01 -18.16 18.56
C PRO A 257 4.68 -17.48 19.76
N SER A 258 4.34 -17.89 20.99
CA SER A 258 4.97 -17.36 22.21
C SER A 258 6.39 -17.85 22.39
N CYS A 259 6.67 -19.11 22.02
CA CYS A 259 8.01 -19.66 22.04
C CYS A 259 8.95 -18.87 21.12
N GLN A 260 8.50 -18.56 19.90
CA GLN A 260 9.29 -17.77 18.95
C GLN A 260 9.55 -16.35 19.47
N ASN A 261 8.59 -15.72 20.15
CA ASN A 261 8.76 -14.35 20.66
C ASN A 261 9.76 -14.24 21.82
N TYR A 262 9.69 -15.14 22.80
CA TYR A 262 10.51 -15.03 24.03
C TYR A 262 11.78 -15.88 24.01
N PHE A 263 11.76 -17.02 23.33
CA PHE A 263 12.89 -17.96 23.27
C PHE A 263 13.58 -18.00 21.90
N GLY A 264 13.00 -17.34 20.88
CA GLY A 264 13.62 -17.22 19.56
C GLY A 264 14.92 -16.40 19.62
N THR A 265 15.95 -16.90 18.93
CA THR A 265 17.29 -16.31 18.91
C THR A 265 17.46 -15.28 17.79
N ASP A 266 16.69 -15.40 16.69
CA ASP A 266 16.85 -14.54 15.51
C ASP A 266 15.55 -13.79 15.15
N PRO A 267 15.50 -12.44 15.29
CA PRO A 267 14.35 -11.63 14.87
C PRO A 267 14.15 -11.58 13.34
N ARG A 268 15.08 -12.13 12.54
CA ARG A 268 14.98 -12.19 11.07
C ARG A 268 14.16 -13.37 10.56
N ALA A 269 13.89 -14.37 11.40
CA ALA A 269 13.11 -15.55 11.01
C ALA A 269 11.66 -15.20 10.65
N ALA A 270 11.09 -15.95 9.70
CA ALA A 270 9.68 -15.81 9.34
C ALA A 270 8.80 -16.04 10.57
N ARG A 271 7.83 -15.15 10.80
CA ARG A 271 6.97 -15.22 11.97
C ARG A 271 5.97 -16.36 11.84
N CYS A 272 5.80 -17.12 12.92
CA CYS A 272 4.82 -18.20 13.00
C CYS A 272 3.41 -17.70 12.65
N PRO A 273 2.70 -18.36 11.71
CA PRO A 273 1.36 -17.95 11.28
C PRO A 273 0.24 -18.40 12.22
N TYR A 274 0.52 -19.27 13.21
CA TYR A 274 -0.49 -19.84 14.13
C TYR A 274 -1.03 -18.85 15.18
N LYS A 275 -1.51 -17.68 14.75
CA LYS A 275 -2.00 -16.59 15.59
C LYS A 275 -3.49 -16.73 15.87
N SER A 276 -3.84 -17.67 16.75
CA SER A 276 -5.21 -17.85 17.21
C SER A 276 -5.55 -16.98 18.44
N PRO A 277 -6.84 -16.78 18.77
CA PRO A 277 -7.27 -16.17 20.03
C PRO A 277 -6.73 -16.88 21.28
N GLN A 278 -6.74 -18.23 21.28
CA GLN A 278 -6.18 -18.99 22.39
C GLN A 278 -4.66 -18.81 22.50
N ALA A 279 -3.93 -18.75 21.38
CA ALA A 279 -2.50 -18.45 21.37
C ALA A 279 -2.21 -17.05 21.94
N TRP A 280 -3.09 -16.07 21.68
CA TRP A 280 -2.95 -14.72 22.26
C TRP A 280 -3.14 -14.71 23.78
N ALA A 281 -4.13 -15.44 24.29
CA ALA A 281 -4.36 -15.57 25.72
C ALA A 281 -3.14 -16.21 26.41
N VAL A 282 -2.61 -17.30 25.84
CA VAL A 282 -1.39 -17.96 26.33
C VAL A 282 -0.18 -17.03 26.22
N HIS A 283 -0.02 -16.31 25.11
CA HIS A 283 1.04 -15.31 24.95
C HIS A 283 1.00 -14.26 26.07
N ARG A 284 -0.18 -13.74 26.43
CA ARG A 284 -0.31 -12.78 27.55
C ARG A 284 -0.01 -13.40 28.91
N LEU A 285 -0.35 -14.66 29.14
CA LEU A 285 0.00 -15.36 30.38
C LEU A 285 1.51 -15.58 30.49
N ILE A 286 2.14 -16.05 29.41
CA ILE A 286 3.59 -16.20 29.31
C ILE A 286 4.27 -14.84 29.47
N ALA A 287 3.77 -13.79 28.82
CA ALA A 287 4.26 -12.43 28.96
C ALA A 287 4.29 -11.95 30.43
N ARG A 288 3.22 -12.21 31.18
CA ARG A 288 3.15 -11.88 32.62
C ARG A 288 4.17 -12.70 33.42
N PHE A 289 4.26 -13.99 33.14
CA PHE A 289 5.22 -14.89 33.79
C PHE A 289 6.66 -14.47 33.52
N VAL A 290 7.00 -14.16 32.26
CA VAL A 290 8.33 -13.68 31.84
C VAL A 290 8.63 -12.32 32.46
N ARG A 291 7.66 -11.41 32.54
CA ARG A 291 7.84 -10.12 33.25
C ARG A 291 8.16 -10.35 34.73
N LEU A 292 7.44 -11.25 35.40
CA LEU A 292 7.70 -11.63 36.79
C LEU A 292 9.09 -12.26 36.93
N SER A 293 9.46 -13.21 36.07
CA SER A 293 10.78 -13.86 36.12
C SER A 293 11.92 -12.89 35.82
N ASN A 294 11.74 -11.96 34.87
CA ASN A 294 12.74 -10.95 34.52
C ASN A 294 12.91 -9.91 35.62
N ALA A 295 11.91 -9.69 36.50
CA ALA A 295 12.10 -8.90 37.71
C ALA A 295 13.09 -9.55 38.70
N PHE A 296 13.27 -10.87 38.63
CA PHE A 296 14.25 -11.62 39.43
C PHE A 296 15.56 -11.92 38.68
N ARG A 297 15.65 -11.61 37.37
CA ARG A 297 16.81 -11.97 36.50
C ARG A 297 17.54 -10.71 36.00
N SER A 298 18.73 -10.90 35.41
CA SER A 298 19.61 -9.82 34.93
C SER A 298 18.90 -8.79 34.02
N PRO A 299 19.29 -7.49 34.05
CA PRO A 299 18.60 -6.41 33.33
C PRO A 299 18.57 -6.56 31.80
N PHE A 300 19.51 -7.30 31.21
CA PHE A 300 19.65 -7.44 29.76
C PHE A 300 18.43 -8.10 29.08
N HIS A 301 17.83 -9.13 29.68
CA HIS A 301 16.63 -9.78 29.11
C HIS A 301 15.37 -8.92 29.28
N ALA A 302 15.32 -8.09 30.32
CA ALA A 302 14.19 -7.20 30.57
C ALA A 302 14.05 -6.14 29.48
N GLU A 303 15.15 -5.62 28.94
CA GLU A 303 15.13 -4.57 27.91
C GLU A 303 14.62 -5.07 26.55
N ARG A 304 14.98 -6.30 26.16
CA ARG A 304 14.54 -6.92 24.89
C ARG A 304 13.03 -7.20 24.88
N ASP A 305 12.50 -7.73 25.98
CA ASP A 305 11.13 -8.24 26.05
C ASP A 305 10.10 -7.16 26.48
N ALA A 306 10.56 -6.04 27.07
CA ALA A 306 9.74 -4.94 27.56
C ALA A 306 8.69 -4.38 26.57
N PRO A 307 9.00 -4.21 25.27
CA PRO A 307 8.04 -3.68 24.29
C PRO A 307 6.81 -4.57 24.13
N PHE A 308 7.01 -5.90 24.08
CA PHE A 308 5.95 -6.87 23.83
C PHE A 308 4.92 -6.96 24.95
N PHE A 309 5.28 -6.54 26.17
CA PHE A 309 4.34 -6.57 27.29
C PHE A 309 3.25 -5.49 27.23
N LYS A 310 3.36 -4.52 26.31
CA LYS A 310 2.37 -3.44 26.13
C LYS A 310 1.38 -3.73 24.99
N ASP A 311 1.64 -4.76 24.19
CA ASP A 311 0.85 -5.07 23.00
C ASP A 311 -0.58 -5.53 23.36
N LYS A 312 -1.59 -4.95 22.70
CA LYS A 312 -3.00 -5.26 22.94
C LYS A 312 -3.54 -6.29 21.95
N THR A 313 -3.00 -6.33 20.75
CA THR A 313 -3.40 -7.26 19.68
C THR A 313 -2.18 -7.94 19.07
N TRP A 314 -2.42 -9.04 18.33
CA TRP A 314 -1.38 -9.67 17.50
C TRP A 314 -0.76 -8.68 16.51
N VAL A 315 -1.54 -7.72 15.99
CA VAL A 315 -1.07 -6.68 15.07
C VAL A 315 -0.09 -5.74 15.76
N ASP A 316 -0.34 -5.35 17.01
CA ASP A 316 0.61 -4.53 17.76
C ASP A 316 1.92 -5.29 17.98
N ALA A 317 1.82 -6.58 18.32
CA ALA A 317 3.00 -7.44 18.44
C ALA A 317 3.74 -7.62 17.11
N ASP A 318 3.04 -7.63 15.97
CA ASP A 318 3.63 -7.63 14.63
C ASP A 318 4.38 -6.33 14.35
N LYS A 319 3.80 -5.17 14.69
CA LYS A 319 4.46 -3.86 14.56
C LYS A 319 5.71 -3.77 15.42
N THR A 320 5.62 -4.20 16.67
CA THR A 320 6.75 -4.23 17.61
C THR A 320 7.87 -5.13 17.08
N TRP A 321 7.53 -6.28 16.52
CA TRP A 321 8.50 -7.18 15.88
C TRP A 321 9.16 -6.57 14.64
N CYS A 322 8.39 -5.93 13.76
CA CYS A 322 8.93 -5.20 12.61
C CYS A 322 9.90 -4.09 13.05
N ALA A 323 9.54 -3.35 14.11
CA ALA A 323 10.41 -2.32 14.68
C ALA A 323 11.70 -2.92 15.28
N MET A 324 11.61 -4.06 15.95
CA MET A 324 12.77 -4.78 16.47
C MET A 324 13.70 -5.28 15.34
N LYS A 325 13.13 -5.87 14.29
CA LYS A 325 13.87 -6.31 13.10
C LYS A 325 14.62 -5.16 12.42
N LYS A 326 14.00 -3.96 12.34
CA LYS A 326 14.66 -2.73 11.86
C LYS A 326 15.85 -2.31 12.74
N ARG A 327 15.77 -2.48 14.06
CA ARG A 327 16.90 -2.16 14.98
C ARG A 327 18.07 -3.14 14.84
N THR A 328 17.80 -4.43 14.62
CA THR A 328 18.83 -5.47 14.54
C THR A 328 19.53 -5.52 13.17
N ASP A 329 18.89 -5.03 12.11
CA ASP A 329 19.50 -4.91 10.78
C ASP A 329 19.26 -3.50 10.20
N PRO A 330 20.12 -2.52 10.54
CA PRO A 330 20.00 -1.15 10.04
C PRO A 330 20.40 -1.02 8.56
N THR A 331 20.92 -2.08 7.91
CA THR A 331 21.41 -2.01 6.52
C THR A 331 20.28 -1.93 5.48
N HIS A 332 19.05 -1.65 5.90
CA HIS A 332 17.90 -1.34 5.02
C HIS A 332 17.51 -2.46 4.03
N ARG A 333 18.21 -3.60 4.03
CA ARG A 333 18.07 -4.72 3.06
C ARG A 333 16.82 -5.58 3.28
N SER A 334 16.15 -5.38 4.41
CA SER A 334 14.98 -6.16 4.84
C SER A 334 13.81 -5.27 5.29
N ASN A 335 13.53 -4.19 4.57
CA ASN A 335 12.31 -3.44 4.84
C ASN A 335 11.10 -4.21 4.30
N ASP A 336 10.33 -4.83 5.21
CA ASP A 336 9.16 -5.64 4.84
C ASP A 336 8.10 -4.81 4.09
N MET A 337 8.07 -3.50 4.30
CA MET A 337 7.26 -2.55 3.53
C MET A 337 7.69 -2.48 2.06
N VAL A 338 9.00 -2.36 1.79
CA VAL A 338 9.54 -2.33 0.42
C VAL A 338 9.22 -3.64 -0.30
N ARG A 339 9.43 -4.77 0.38
CA ARG A 339 9.07 -6.10 -0.16
C ARG A 339 7.57 -6.23 -0.42
N GLY A 340 6.74 -5.68 0.46
CA GLY A 340 5.29 -5.65 0.30
C GLY A 340 4.87 -4.84 -0.93
N LEU A 341 5.41 -3.64 -1.11
CA LEU A 341 5.13 -2.81 -2.29
C LEU A 341 5.60 -3.44 -3.59
N VAL A 342 6.81 -4.03 -3.61
CA VAL A 342 7.33 -4.76 -4.79
C VAL A 342 6.49 -6.01 -5.09
N TRP A 343 6.03 -6.71 -4.06
CA TRP A 343 5.15 -7.86 -4.23
C TRP A 343 3.80 -7.44 -4.81
N ILE A 344 3.21 -6.37 -4.27
CA ILE A 344 1.95 -5.78 -4.74
C ILE A 344 2.08 -5.41 -6.22
N ASP A 345 3.15 -4.71 -6.57
CA ASP A 345 3.43 -4.28 -7.93
C ASP A 345 3.49 -5.47 -8.90
N LYS A 346 4.24 -6.52 -8.55
CA LYS A 346 4.40 -7.72 -9.39
C LYS A 346 3.15 -8.59 -9.56
N HIS A 347 2.24 -8.58 -8.60
CA HIS A 347 1.10 -9.51 -8.60
C HIS A 347 -0.25 -8.84 -8.89
N LEU A 348 -0.35 -7.52 -8.70
CA LEU A 348 -1.59 -6.75 -8.82
C LEU A 348 -1.50 -5.67 -9.92
N GLU A 349 -0.58 -5.84 -10.88
CA GLU A 349 -0.32 -4.93 -12.01
C GLU A 349 -1.50 -4.78 -12.98
N ASN A 350 -2.58 -5.54 -12.81
CA ASN A 350 -3.70 -5.60 -13.75
C ASN A 350 -4.57 -4.33 -13.79
N SER A 351 -4.30 -3.32 -12.97
CA SER A 351 -5.11 -2.10 -12.92
C SER A 351 -4.28 -0.83 -12.73
N VAL A 352 -4.55 0.17 -13.57
CA VAL A 352 -4.05 1.55 -13.47
C VAL A 352 -4.28 2.15 -12.08
N ASN A 353 -5.42 1.85 -11.44
CA ASN A 353 -5.75 2.34 -10.10
C ASN A 353 -4.77 1.82 -9.03
N MET A 354 -4.23 0.62 -9.21
CA MET A 354 -3.23 0.05 -8.31
C MET A 354 -1.90 0.79 -8.48
N VAL A 355 -1.54 1.14 -9.71
CA VAL A 355 -0.34 1.92 -10.01
C VAL A 355 -0.41 3.31 -9.35
N PHE A 356 -1.57 3.98 -9.41
CA PHE A 356 -1.78 5.25 -8.70
C PHE A 356 -1.68 5.09 -7.18
N SER A 357 -2.22 4.01 -6.63
CA SER A 357 -2.16 3.74 -5.19
C SER A 357 -0.70 3.52 -4.74
N ILE A 358 0.08 2.74 -5.49
CA ILE A 358 1.51 2.51 -5.21
C ILE A 358 2.29 3.83 -5.36
N TYR A 359 1.99 4.64 -6.37
CA TYR A 359 2.61 5.96 -6.56
C TYR A 359 2.42 6.85 -5.32
N HIS A 360 1.20 6.92 -4.78
CA HIS A 360 0.94 7.66 -3.54
C HIS A 360 1.65 7.04 -2.32
N CYS A 361 1.78 5.72 -2.25
CA CYS A 361 2.59 5.06 -1.22
C CYS A 361 4.06 5.47 -1.31
N ILE A 362 4.68 5.39 -2.50
CA ILE A 362 6.07 5.81 -2.73
C ILE A 362 6.27 7.29 -2.35
N LYS A 363 5.30 8.16 -2.64
CA LYS A 363 5.33 9.59 -2.29
C LYS A 363 5.29 9.84 -0.78
N SER A 364 4.59 8.99 -0.01
CA SER A 364 4.46 9.18 1.44
C SER A 364 5.64 8.63 2.26
N ILE A 365 6.45 7.76 1.66
CA ILE A 365 7.57 7.05 2.29
C ILE A 365 8.88 7.88 2.27
N LEU A 366 9.86 7.54 3.12
CA LEU A 366 11.19 8.18 3.11
C LEU A 366 11.89 8.00 1.74
N PRO A 367 12.71 8.97 1.28
CA PRO A 367 13.38 8.87 -0.02
C PRO A 367 14.30 7.65 -0.18
N GLU A 368 14.95 7.21 0.90
CA GLU A 368 15.82 6.03 0.88
C GLU A 368 15.01 4.74 0.67
N GLU A 369 13.88 4.63 1.36
CA GLU A 369 12.96 3.50 1.25
C GLU A 369 12.28 3.46 -0.12
N SER A 370 11.90 4.61 -0.68
CA SER A 370 11.33 4.68 -2.04
C SER A 370 12.35 4.32 -3.11
N ALA A 371 13.61 4.74 -2.99
CA ALA A 371 14.66 4.34 -3.93
C ALA A 371 14.84 2.81 -3.97
N GLN A 372 14.76 2.15 -2.80
CA GLN A 372 14.83 0.69 -2.73
C GLN A 372 13.65 -0.03 -3.39
N VAL A 373 12.43 0.56 -3.33
CA VAL A 373 11.27 0.01 -4.05
C VAL A 373 11.55 0.05 -5.55
N VAL A 374 11.92 1.22 -6.07
CA VAL A 374 12.19 1.43 -7.50
C VAL A 374 13.31 0.52 -8.00
N LEU A 375 14.42 0.40 -7.26
CA LEU A 375 15.53 -0.50 -7.58
C LEU A 375 15.15 -1.98 -7.66
N GLN A 376 14.17 -2.43 -6.87
CA GLN A 376 13.73 -3.82 -6.83
C GLN A 376 12.69 -4.15 -7.90
N ILE A 377 11.97 -3.15 -8.38
CA ILE A 377 11.04 -3.26 -9.50
C ILE A 377 11.85 -3.23 -10.81
N ASN A 378 12.68 -2.20 -11.00
CA ASN A 378 13.53 -2.03 -12.17
C ASN A 378 15.02 -2.18 -11.82
N LYS A 379 15.63 -3.28 -12.28
CA LYS A 379 17.07 -3.54 -12.09
C LYS A 379 17.95 -2.58 -12.90
N ASP A 380 17.47 -2.11 -14.05
CA ASP A 380 18.19 -1.14 -14.88
C ASP A 380 18.24 0.23 -14.21
N ALA A 381 17.34 0.49 -13.25
CA ALA A 381 17.39 1.70 -12.45
C ALA A 381 18.66 1.84 -11.62
N GLN A 382 19.36 0.72 -11.35
CA GLN A 382 20.62 0.72 -10.61
C GLN A 382 21.72 1.54 -11.31
N ALA A 383 21.74 1.57 -12.65
CA ALA A 383 22.66 2.42 -13.42
C ALA A 383 22.36 3.91 -13.19
N TYR A 384 21.08 4.29 -13.12
CA TYR A 384 20.66 5.67 -12.85
C TYR A 384 21.04 6.11 -11.45
N PHE A 385 20.80 5.28 -10.42
CA PHE A 385 21.17 5.61 -9.04
C PHE A 385 22.68 5.74 -8.84
N HIS A 386 23.51 4.99 -9.59
CA HIS A 386 24.98 5.06 -9.48
C HIS A 386 25.57 6.30 -10.17
N SER A 387 24.94 6.77 -11.26
CA SER A 387 25.30 8.02 -11.94
C SER A 387 24.87 9.28 -11.17
N ILE A 388 23.90 9.16 -10.26
CA ILE A 388 23.45 10.22 -9.36
C ILE A 388 24.33 10.17 -8.09
N GLU A 389 25.63 10.39 -8.25
CA GLU A 389 26.61 10.55 -7.16
C GLU A 389 26.29 11.77 -6.25
N VAL A 390 25.23 12.52 -6.58
CA VAL A 390 24.70 13.73 -5.94
C VAL A 390 23.55 13.42 -4.94
N MET A 391 23.24 12.15 -4.67
CA MET A 391 22.27 11.81 -3.63
C MET A 391 22.71 12.24 -2.21
N ASN A 392 23.97 12.63 -2.00
CA ASN A 392 24.44 13.16 -0.72
C ASN A 392 24.28 14.68 -0.53
N SER A 393 23.96 15.48 -1.58
CA SER A 393 23.98 16.95 -1.46
C SER A 393 22.68 17.69 -1.78
N THR A 394 21.53 17.00 -1.90
CA THR A 394 20.23 17.62 -2.26
C THR A 394 19.16 17.47 -1.19
N ALA A 395 18.18 18.39 -1.19
CA ALA A 395 17.05 18.40 -0.27
C ALA A 395 16.20 17.12 -0.41
N ILE A 396 15.61 16.67 0.70
CA ILE A 396 14.81 15.43 0.81
C ILE A 396 13.67 15.38 -0.23
N ALA A 397 13.08 16.53 -0.56
CA ALA A 397 11.99 16.66 -1.53
C ALA A 397 12.41 16.28 -2.97
N ASP A 398 13.61 16.68 -3.39
CA ASP A 398 14.08 16.44 -4.75
C ASP A 398 14.36 14.96 -5.01
N ARG A 399 14.89 14.25 -3.99
CA ARG A 399 15.15 12.80 -4.07
C ARG A 399 13.86 12.00 -4.24
N ARG A 400 12.80 12.41 -3.55
CA ARG A 400 11.49 11.76 -3.63
C ARG A 400 10.90 11.87 -5.03
N GLU A 401 10.99 13.03 -5.66
CA GLU A 401 10.38 13.29 -6.96
C GLU A 401 11.15 12.60 -8.10
N VAL A 402 12.47 12.43 -7.97
CA VAL A 402 13.27 11.55 -8.86
C VAL A 402 12.78 10.10 -8.77
N ASN A 403 12.61 9.56 -7.57
CA ASN A 403 12.14 8.17 -7.40
C ASN A 403 10.74 7.97 -7.99
N LEU A 404 9.85 8.96 -7.83
CA LEU A 404 8.51 8.94 -8.40
C LEU A 404 8.53 8.99 -9.93
N ALA A 405 9.40 9.80 -10.53
CA ALA A 405 9.53 9.89 -11.98
C ALA A 405 10.03 8.56 -12.58
N LEU A 406 11.04 7.93 -11.97
CA LEU A 406 11.57 6.63 -12.40
C LEU A 406 10.52 5.50 -12.31
N TYR A 407 9.70 5.49 -11.25
CA TYR A 407 8.60 4.54 -11.14
C TYR A 407 7.55 4.73 -12.24
N LEU A 408 7.18 5.99 -12.53
CA LEU A 408 6.24 6.29 -13.59
C LEU A 408 6.77 5.93 -14.98
N GLU A 409 8.07 6.09 -15.24
CA GLU A 409 8.69 5.72 -16.52
C GLU A 409 8.44 4.24 -16.86
N GLU A 410 8.71 3.37 -15.89
CA GLU A 410 8.52 1.94 -16.05
C GLU A 410 7.06 1.58 -16.33
N LYS A 411 6.13 2.20 -15.60
CA LYS A 411 4.70 1.91 -15.72
C LYS A 411 4.04 2.57 -16.93
N CYS A 412 4.57 3.68 -17.43
CA CYS A 412 4.09 4.31 -18.67
C CYS A 412 4.25 3.41 -19.89
N ARG A 413 5.26 2.51 -19.89
CA ARG A 413 5.43 1.50 -20.95
C ARG A 413 4.27 0.50 -21.00
N LEU A 414 3.61 0.27 -19.88
CA LEU A 414 2.46 -0.65 -19.75
C LEU A 414 1.13 0.08 -19.86
N PHE A 415 1.06 1.33 -19.37
CA PHE A 415 -0.14 2.15 -19.35
C PHE A 415 0.13 3.55 -19.91
N PRO A 416 -0.16 3.80 -21.21
CA PRO A 416 0.10 5.08 -21.86
C PRO A 416 -0.60 6.29 -21.21
N GLN A 417 -1.70 6.06 -20.49
CA GLN A 417 -2.48 7.09 -19.80
C GLN A 417 -1.69 7.79 -18.68
N LEU A 418 -0.65 7.15 -18.12
CA LEU A 418 0.21 7.75 -17.09
C LEU A 418 1.22 8.76 -17.66
N GLY A 419 1.36 8.84 -18.98
CA GLY A 419 2.37 9.68 -19.62
C GLY A 419 2.22 11.16 -19.34
N THR A 420 0.99 11.65 -19.18
CA THR A 420 0.72 13.05 -18.79
C THR A 420 1.29 13.37 -17.42
N SER A 421 1.07 12.50 -16.44
CA SER A 421 1.53 12.66 -15.05
C SER A 421 3.04 12.47 -14.92
N HIS A 422 3.61 11.57 -15.73
CA HIS A 422 5.05 11.35 -15.80
C HIS A 422 5.76 12.59 -16.37
N LEU A 423 5.29 13.11 -17.50
CA LEU A 423 5.88 14.26 -18.17
C LEU A 423 5.80 15.53 -17.30
N ASP A 424 4.69 15.76 -16.59
CA ASP A 424 4.57 16.87 -15.61
C ASP A 424 5.62 16.76 -14.49
N ALA A 425 5.84 15.56 -13.95
CA ALA A 425 6.83 15.32 -12.91
C ALA A 425 8.27 15.56 -13.42
N VAL A 426 8.59 15.11 -14.63
CA VAL A 426 9.89 15.28 -15.26
C VAL A 426 10.20 16.76 -15.52
N VAL A 427 9.25 17.50 -16.12
CA VAL A 427 9.41 18.92 -16.44
C VAL A 427 9.66 19.75 -15.17
N ARG A 428 8.89 19.52 -14.11
CA ARG A 428 9.06 20.23 -12.82
C ARG A 428 10.40 19.94 -12.15
N LEU A 429 10.84 18.69 -12.20
CA LEU A 429 12.13 18.27 -11.67
C LEU A 429 13.28 18.97 -12.40
N LEU A 430 13.23 19.01 -13.74
CA LEU A 430 14.25 19.62 -14.57
C LEU A 430 14.27 21.15 -14.42
N ASN A 431 13.12 21.82 -14.42
CA ASN A 431 13.04 23.28 -14.25
C ASN A 431 13.60 23.74 -12.90
N THR A 432 13.31 23.00 -11.83
CA THR A 432 13.81 23.33 -10.48
C THR A 432 15.32 23.15 -10.39
N ARG A 433 15.87 22.06 -10.95
CA ARG A 433 17.32 21.81 -10.94
C ARG A 433 18.10 22.77 -11.82
N THR A 434 17.54 23.15 -12.98
CA THR A 434 18.09 24.20 -13.86
C THR A 434 18.24 25.51 -13.10
N LYS A 435 17.28 25.84 -12.22
CA LYS A 435 17.30 27.06 -11.38
C LYS A 435 18.26 26.97 -10.18
N GLN A 436 18.53 25.78 -9.66
CA GLN A 436 19.28 25.58 -8.40
C GLN A 436 20.74 25.10 -8.54
N ALA A 437 21.15 24.57 -9.70
CA ALA A 437 22.44 23.90 -9.82
C ALA A 437 23.63 24.89 -9.92
N PRO A 438 24.68 24.76 -9.09
CA PRO A 438 25.97 25.42 -9.34
C PRO A 438 26.64 24.88 -10.62
N GLN A 439 27.49 25.71 -11.23
CA GLN A 439 28.31 25.32 -12.39
C GLN A 439 29.18 24.11 -12.03
N GLY A 440 29.04 22.99 -12.76
CA GLY A 440 29.94 21.83 -12.66
C GLY A 440 29.36 20.50 -12.17
N THR A 441 28.05 20.37 -11.95
CA THR A 441 27.40 19.07 -11.67
C THR A 441 26.83 18.45 -12.93
N ASP A 442 27.08 17.16 -13.17
CA ASP A 442 26.58 16.45 -14.34
C ASP A 442 25.04 16.50 -14.43
N PRO A 443 24.48 16.69 -15.64
CA PRO A 443 23.04 16.67 -15.82
C PRO A 443 22.47 15.27 -15.53
N PRO A 444 21.26 15.18 -14.94
CA PRO A 444 20.64 13.88 -14.70
C PRO A 444 20.50 13.11 -16.01
N LEU A 445 20.85 11.82 -15.98
CA LEU A 445 20.62 10.91 -17.10
C LEU A 445 19.13 10.92 -17.46
N PHE A 446 18.89 11.14 -18.75
CA PHE A 446 17.59 11.27 -19.38
C PHE A 446 16.71 10.06 -19.06
N ILE A 447 15.53 10.36 -18.54
CA ILE A 447 14.39 9.46 -18.50
C ILE A 447 13.89 9.34 -19.94
N TYR A 448 13.92 8.13 -20.49
CA TYR A 448 13.62 7.89 -21.90
C TYR A 448 12.12 8.06 -22.14
N TRP A 449 11.73 9.19 -22.72
CA TRP A 449 10.37 9.37 -23.26
C TRP A 449 10.45 9.47 -24.79
N PRO A 450 9.69 8.67 -25.55
CA PRO A 450 9.61 8.83 -26.99
C PRO A 450 9.08 10.24 -27.29
N LEU A 451 9.92 11.12 -27.82
CA LEU A 451 9.58 12.52 -28.08
C LEU A 451 8.36 12.66 -29.03
N TYR A 452 8.11 11.65 -29.87
CA TYR A 452 6.94 11.57 -30.76
C TYR A 452 5.60 11.43 -30.01
N ASP A 453 5.59 10.80 -28.83
CA ASP A 453 4.37 10.64 -28.02
C ASP A 453 3.99 11.92 -27.26
N VAL A 454 4.88 12.91 -27.21
CA VAL A 454 4.66 14.20 -26.51
C VAL A 454 3.63 15.07 -27.23
N LEU A 455 3.54 14.97 -28.57
CA LEU A 455 2.62 15.78 -29.37
C LEU A 455 1.14 15.42 -29.19
N GLY A 456 0.82 14.27 -28.56
CA GLY A 456 -0.54 13.86 -28.20
C GLY A 456 -1.00 14.31 -26.81
N MET A 457 -0.17 15.07 -26.08
CA MET A 457 -0.40 15.49 -24.70
C MET A 457 -1.06 16.88 -24.62
N PRO A 458 -1.60 17.29 -23.44
CA PRO A 458 -2.19 18.61 -23.26
C PRO A 458 -1.24 19.76 -23.60
N GLU A 459 -1.81 20.84 -24.15
CA GLU A 459 -1.02 21.84 -24.87
C GLU A 459 0.01 22.57 -24.00
N ASP A 460 -0.37 22.86 -22.75
CA ASP A 460 0.46 23.54 -21.76
C ASP A 460 1.66 22.71 -21.30
N LEU A 461 1.51 21.39 -21.24
CA LEU A 461 2.57 20.46 -20.86
C LEU A 461 3.66 20.39 -21.95
N VAL A 462 3.26 20.42 -23.23
CA VAL A 462 4.16 20.46 -24.37
C VAL A 462 4.96 21.77 -24.40
N ILE A 463 4.31 22.92 -24.11
CA ILE A 463 5.00 24.22 -24.00
C ILE A 463 6.08 24.18 -22.92
N GLN A 464 5.73 23.69 -21.72
CA GLN A 464 6.66 23.63 -20.59
C GLN A 464 7.81 22.66 -20.83
N PHE A 465 7.55 21.56 -21.55
CA PHE A 465 8.59 20.64 -21.99
C PHE A 465 9.58 21.30 -22.96
N LEU A 466 9.09 22.03 -23.97
CA LEU A 466 9.95 22.74 -24.93
C LEU A 466 10.78 23.86 -24.24
N LEU A 467 10.16 24.61 -23.32
CA LEU A 467 10.86 25.62 -22.51
C LEU A 467 11.98 24.98 -21.67
N CYS A 468 11.71 23.83 -21.07
CA CYS A 468 12.70 23.08 -20.31
C CYS A 468 13.91 22.66 -21.17
N TYR A 469 13.66 22.16 -22.38
CA TYR A 469 14.73 21.78 -23.32
C TYR A 469 15.55 22.99 -23.77
N LYS A 470 14.91 24.13 -24.04
CA LYS A 470 15.61 25.40 -24.36
C LYS A 470 16.60 25.77 -23.27
N ASP A 471 16.18 25.72 -22.00
CA ASP A 471 17.06 26.04 -20.87
C ASP A 471 18.22 25.05 -20.73
N LEU A 472 17.96 23.75 -20.87
CA LEU A 472 19.01 22.71 -20.79
C LEU A 472 20.07 22.85 -21.89
N ILE A 473 19.65 23.25 -23.09
CA ILE A 473 20.52 23.52 -24.24
C ILE A 473 21.38 24.76 -23.95
N SER A 474 20.79 25.84 -23.43
CA SER A 474 21.52 27.04 -23.05
C SER A 474 22.62 26.77 -22.01
N LEU A 475 22.39 25.82 -21.10
CA LEU A 475 23.33 25.42 -20.06
C LEU A 475 24.38 24.39 -20.51
N ARG A 476 24.40 24.01 -21.80
CA ARG A 476 25.28 22.99 -22.40
C ARG A 476 25.16 21.59 -21.78
N ARG A 477 23.97 21.20 -21.31
CA ARG A 477 23.74 19.98 -20.53
C ARG A 477 23.05 18.81 -21.25
N LEU A 478 22.85 18.90 -22.58
CA LEU A 478 22.23 17.83 -23.39
C LEU A 478 23.27 16.81 -23.88
N LYS A 479 22.96 15.50 -23.86
CA LYS A 479 23.73 14.44 -24.53
C LYS A 479 23.49 14.41 -26.05
N GLU A 480 24.41 13.81 -26.79
CA GLU A 480 24.32 13.73 -28.27
C GLU A 480 23.16 12.87 -28.78
N GLU A 481 22.81 11.77 -28.07
CA GLU A 481 21.70 10.88 -28.46
C GLU A 481 20.34 11.58 -28.39
N ASP A 482 20.12 12.36 -27.33
CA ASP A 482 18.88 13.13 -27.14
C ASP A 482 18.77 14.32 -28.11
N ALA A 483 19.90 14.85 -28.57
CA ALA A 483 19.94 15.92 -29.56
C ALA A 483 19.33 15.46 -30.90
N ASN A 484 19.59 14.23 -31.33
CA ASN A 484 19.04 13.68 -32.58
C ASN A 484 17.52 13.49 -32.49
N ASN A 485 17.03 12.90 -31.40
CA ASN A 485 15.59 12.71 -31.20
C ASN A 485 14.86 14.06 -31.09
N LEU A 486 15.50 15.07 -30.47
CA LEU A 486 14.95 16.43 -30.38
C LEU A 486 14.87 17.10 -31.76
N TRP A 487 15.87 16.90 -32.62
CA TRP A 487 15.81 17.39 -34.00
C TRP A 487 14.64 16.80 -34.76
N ASP A 488 14.34 15.52 -34.59
CA ASP A 488 13.20 14.89 -35.24
C ASP A 488 11.86 15.39 -34.68
N LEU A 489 11.78 15.68 -33.38
CA LEU A 489 10.62 16.34 -32.79
C LEU A 489 10.42 17.75 -33.38
N ILE A 490 11.48 18.55 -33.46
CA ILE A 490 11.46 19.91 -34.02
C ILE A 490 11.00 19.88 -35.47
N LYS A 491 11.50 18.93 -36.27
CA LYS A 491 11.04 18.73 -37.66
C LYS A 491 9.56 18.36 -37.73
N THR A 492 9.09 17.51 -36.83
CA THR A 492 7.68 17.09 -36.76
C THR A 492 6.77 18.26 -36.38
N ILE A 493 7.18 19.10 -35.42
CA ILE A 493 6.47 20.33 -35.03
C ILE A 493 6.42 21.32 -36.20
N ALA A 494 7.57 21.56 -36.85
CA ALA A 494 7.66 22.50 -37.96
C ALA A 494 6.83 22.09 -39.18
N ARG A 495 6.74 20.77 -39.46
CA ARG A 495 5.98 20.21 -40.59
C ARG A 495 4.51 19.88 -40.27
N SER A 496 4.02 20.17 -39.07
CA SER A 496 2.62 19.91 -38.69
C SER A 496 1.69 21.01 -39.25
N ASP A 497 0.68 20.66 -40.06
CA ASP A 497 -0.21 21.60 -40.77
C ASP A 497 -1.34 22.22 -39.90
N GLY A 498 -1.19 22.26 -38.58
CA GLY A 498 -2.20 22.81 -37.68
C GLY A 498 -2.13 24.33 -37.57
N GLU A 499 -3.17 25.05 -38.00
CA GLU A 499 -3.33 26.52 -37.85
C GLU A 499 -3.81 26.95 -36.45
N THR A 500 -3.85 26.05 -35.45
CA THR A 500 -4.34 26.43 -34.12
C THR A 500 -3.29 27.24 -33.33
N PRO A 501 -3.69 28.20 -32.47
CA PRO A 501 -2.79 29.04 -31.66
C PRO A 501 -1.71 28.32 -30.81
N PRO A 502 -1.87 27.08 -30.32
CA PRO A 502 -0.75 26.35 -29.69
C PRO A 502 0.35 25.95 -30.68
N HIS A 503 0.02 25.62 -31.94
CA HIS A 503 1.00 25.22 -32.95
C HIS A 503 1.93 26.38 -33.34
N THR A 504 1.44 27.63 -33.36
CA THR A 504 2.30 28.80 -33.59
C THR A 504 3.29 29.01 -32.43
N THR A 505 2.87 28.74 -31.19
CA THR A 505 3.75 28.80 -30.00
C THR A 505 4.79 27.67 -30.00
N TYR A 506 4.41 26.46 -30.42
CA TYR A 506 5.36 25.35 -30.58
C TYR A 506 6.42 25.64 -31.64
N ARG A 507 6.01 26.18 -32.80
CA ARG A 507 6.92 26.57 -33.89
C ARG A 507 7.89 27.66 -33.43
N ARG A 508 7.39 28.67 -32.71
CA ARG A 508 8.21 29.71 -32.08
C ARG A 508 9.27 29.13 -31.15
N LEU A 509 8.85 28.31 -30.19
CA LEU A 509 9.75 27.70 -29.21
C LEU A 509 10.77 26.76 -29.88
N ALA A 510 10.35 26.02 -30.92
CA ALA A 510 11.24 25.17 -31.70
C ALA A 510 12.36 25.97 -32.38
N LEU A 511 12.04 27.12 -32.99
CA LEU A 511 13.05 28.01 -33.59
C LEU A 511 13.97 28.63 -32.54
N GLU A 512 13.46 29.00 -31.37
CA GLU A 512 14.28 29.48 -30.26
C GLU A 512 15.22 28.40 -29.71
N ILE A 513 14.79 27.14 -29.69
CA ILE A 513 15.64 25.99 -29.35
C ILE A 513 16.77 25.83 -30.38
N VAL A 514 16.48 25.96 -31.67
CA VAL A 514 17.49 25.93 -32.74
C VAL A 514 18.54 27.02 -32.56
N MET A 515 18.11 28.23 -32.16
CA MET A 515 19.02 29.32 -31.80
C MET A 515 19.83 29.04 -30.54
N ALA A 516 19.23 28.43 -29.52
CA ALA A 516 19.98 28.01 -28.34
C ALA A 516 21.04 26.96 -28.67
N MET A 517 20.79 26.08 -29.65
CA MET A 517 21.79 25.13 -30.14
C MET A 517 22.94 25.81 -30.89
N GLU A 518 22.67 26.89 -31.64
CA GLU A 518 23.70 27.68 -32.31
C GLU A 518 24.72 28.25 -31.31
N GLY A 519 24.25 28.73 -30.16
CA GLY A 519 25.12 29.23 -29.08
C GLY A 519 26.05 28.17 -28.45
N ARG A 520 25.82 26.88 -28.71
CA ARG A 520 26.70 25.78 -28.28
C ARG A 520 27.85 25.54 -29.25
N LEU A 521 27.73 25.99 -30.49
CA LEU A 521 28.76 25.77 -31.51
C LEU A 521 30.05 26.53 -31.14
N PRO A 522 31.23 25.92 -31.36
CA PRO A 522 32.52 26.55 -31.10
C PRO A 522 32.64 27.89 -31.85
N THR A 523 33.01 28.94 -31.12
CA THR A 523 33.26 30.28 -31.66
C THR A 523 34.73 30.44 -32.02
N ILE A 524 35.02 31.25 -33.04
CA ILE A 524 36.39 31.72 -33.29
C ILE A 524 36.75 32.63 -32.11
N GLU A 525 37.58 32.16 -31.19
CA GLU A 525 38.12 33.04 -30.15
C GLU A 525 39.02 34.09 -30.81
N SER A 526 38.64 35.36 -30.69
CA SER A 526 39.53 36.48 -30.97
C SER A 526 40.55 36.60 -29.85
N THR A 527 41.47 35.64 -29.71
CA THR A 527 42.65 35.83 -28.87
C THR A 527 43.54 36.84 -29.59
N THR A 528 44.09 37.80 -28.86
CA THR A 528 44.77 39.02 -29.33
C THR A 528 46.06 38.79 -30.14
N THR A 529 46.29 37.59 -30.66
CA THR A 529 47.43 37.21 -31.51
C THR A 529 47.03 36.14 -32.52
N GLY A 530 46.54 36.58 -33.69
CA GLY A 530 46.41 35.74 -34.89
C GLY A 530 45.15 34.86 -34.96
N MET A 531 44.41 34.99 -36.07
CA MET A 531 43.29 34.12 -36.45
C MET A 531 43.77 32.66 -36.59
N GLN A 532 43.44 31.79 -35.63
CA GLN A 532 43.53 30.34 -35.84
C GLN A 532 42.25 29.83 -36.52
N PRO A 533 42.36 29.01 -37.59
CA PRO A 533 41.19 28.39 -38.20
C PRO A 533 40.55 27.36 -37.25
N LEU A 534 39.21 27.29 -37.25
CA LEU A 534 38.43 26.30 -36.48
C LEU A 534 38.97 24.88 -36.71
N ASP A 535 39.10 24.10 -35.62
CA ASP A 535 39.51 22.69 -35.65
C ASP A 535 38.59 21.83 -36.53
N ALA A 536 39.09 20.72 -37.08
CA ALA A 536 38.33 19.83 -37.95
C ALA A 536 37.08 19.24 -37.26
N GLY A 537 37.15 19.02 -35.95
CA GLY A 537 36.00 18.63 -35.12
C GLY A 537 34.93 19.71 -35.05
N ALA A 538 35.34 20.97 -34.82
CA ALA A 538 34.44 22.13 -34.77
C ALA A 538 33.72 22.38 -36.10
N LYS A 539 34.42 22.21 -37.24
CA LYS A 539 33.80 22.27 -38.58
C LYS A 539 32.77 21.17 -38.82
N ARG A 540 32.98 19.99 -38.23
CA ARG A 540 32.05 18.85 -38.32
C ARG A 540 30.75 19.11 -37.55
N GLU A 541 30.82 19.70 -36.36
CA GLU A 541 29.64 20.08 -35.58
C GLU A 541 28.81 21.17 -36.27
N VAL A 542 29.48 22.22 -36.78
CA VAL A 542 28.82 23.28 -37.56
C VAL A 542 28.16 22.71 -38.80
N LYS A 543 28.80 21.74 -39.48
CA LYS A 543 28.22 21.04 -40.63
C LYS A 543 26.94 20.29 -40.25
N ILE A 544 26.97 19.51 -39.17
CA ILE A 544 25.82 18.72 -38.72
C ILE A 544 24.64 19.64 -38.40
N TRP A 545 24.86 20.67 -37.59
CA TRP A 545 23.83 21.67 -37.28
C TRP A 545 23.29 22.35 -38.55
N ALA A 546 24.17 22.80 -39.45
CA ALA A 546 23.76 23.43 -40.70
C ALA A 546 22.89 22.50 -41.57
N CYS A 547 23.22 21.21 -41.66
CA CYS A 547 22.41 20.24 -42.41
C CYS A 547 21.01 20.06 -41.80
N HIS A 548 20.91 19.97 -40.47
CA HIS A 548 19.62 19.87 -39.79
C HIS A 548 18.76 21.11 -39.97
N VAL A 549 19.35 22.30 -39.89
CA VAL A 549 18.64 23.57 -40.14
C VAL A 549 18.21 23.68 -41.59
N ILE A 550 19.09 23.36 -42.56
CA ILE A 550 18.75 23.41 -43.98
C ILE A 550 17.59 22.44 -44.32
N ASP A 551 17.53 21.27 -43.70
CA ASP A 551 16.42 20.30 -43.85
C ASP A 551 15.13 20.76 -43.13
N LEU A 552 15.25 21.50 -42.02
CA LEU A 552 14.12 22.10 -41.32
C LEU A 552 13.46 23.21 -42.14
N LEU A 553 14.27 24.09 -42.75
CA LEU A 553 13.81 25.24 -43.52
C LEU A 553 13.40 24.88 -44.96
N GLN A 554 13.60 23.62 -45.37
CA GLN A 554 13.11 23.09 -46.65
C GLN A 554 11.62 22.74 -46.54
N GLY A 555 10.77 23.63 -47.05
CA GLY A 555 9.34 23.40 -47.18
C GLY A 555 8.51 24.18 -46.17
N TRP A 556 7.98 25.31 -46.66
CA TRP A 556 6.91 26.13 -46.09
C TRP A 556 7.26 27.01 -44.88
N VAL A 557 7.02 28.33 -45.03
CA VAL A 557 7.23 29.35 -43.99
C VAL A 557 5.85 29.95 -43.64
N PRO A 558 5.35 29.76 -42.42
CA PRO A 558 4.17 30.47 -41.94
C PRO A 558 4.52 31.94 -41.65
N GLU A 559 3.68 32.88 -42.06
CA GLU A 559 3.85 34.34 -41.82
C GLU A 559 4.01 34.68 -40.32
N ASP A 560 3.49 33.83 -39.44
CA ASP A 560 3.40 34.07 -37.99
C ASP A 560 4.75 33.98 -37.24
N VAL A 561 5.78 33.35 -37.83
CA VAL A 561 7.08 33.04 -37.19
C VAL A 561 8.29 33.63 -37.92
N GLU A 562 8.02 34.47 -38.92
CA GLU A 562 8.98 35.11 -39.81
C GLU A 562 10.17 35.84 -39.13
N PRO A 563 10.00 36.60 -38.01
CA PRO A 563 11.14 37.28 -37.40
C PRO A 563 12.16 36.31 -36.77
N GLN A 564 11.70 35.18 -36.24
CA GLN A 564 12.58 34.17 -35.64
C GLN A 564 13.25 33.31 -36.69
N TYR A 565 12.53 33.04 -37.79
CA TYR A 565 13.04 32.37 -38.97
C TYR A 565 14.20 33.15 -39.62
N GLU A 566 14.05 34.47 -39.80
CA GLU A 566 15.11 35.34 -40.32
C GLU A 566 16.35 35.35 -39.40
N LEU A 567 16.14 35.32 -38.08
CA LEU A 567 17.22 35.31 -37.10
C LEU A 567 18.04 34.00 -37.15
N VAL A 568 17.39 32.85 -37.36
CA VAL A 568 18.05 31.55 -37.59
C VAL A 568 18.82 31.55 -38.91
N LEU A 569 18.23 32.10 -39.98
CA LEU A 569 18.88 32.20 -41.29
C LEU A 569 20.13 33.07 -41.26
N ASP A 570 20.07 34.22 -40.59
CA ASP A 570 21.21 35.12 -40.48
C ASP A 570 22.32 34.53 -39.62
N ALA A 571 21.98 33.82 -38.53
CA ALA A 571 22.94 33.07 -37.73
C ALA A 571 23.62 31.95 -38.54
N LEU A 572 22.86 31.18 -39.31
CA LEU A 572 23.38 30.14 -40.21
C LEU A 572 24.32 30.73 -41.26
N ASN A 573 23.93 31.84 -41.90
CA ASN A 573 24.73 32.51 -42.91
C ASN A 573 26.05 33.05 -42.32
N LYS A 574 26.01 33.62 -41.11
CA LYS A 574 27.19 34.09 -40.38
C LYS A 574 28.17 32.94 -40.09
N ARG A 575 27.68 31.81 -39.56
CA ARG A 575 28.53 30.65 -39.24
C ARG A 575 29.12 29.96 -40.47
N LEU A 576 28.38 29.88 -41.57
CA LEU A 576 28.89 29.37 -42.83
C LEU A 576 29.99 30.28 -43.41
N LYS A 577 29.88 31.60 -43.25
CA LYS A 577 30.94 32.56 -43.63
C LYS A 577 32.19 32.42 -42.76
N ASP A 578 32.02 32.33 -41.44
CA ASP A 578 33.11 32.20 -40.47
C ASP A 578 33.98 30.95 -40.73
N CYS A 579 33.41 29.90 -41.32
CA CYS A 579 34.11 28.66 -41.60
C CYS A 579 34.72 28.55 -43.02
N GLY A 580 34.69 29.61 -43.83
CA GLY A 580 35.26 29.62 -45.20
C GLY A 580 34.23 29.52 -46.32
N GLY A 581 32.95 29.77 -46.03
CA GLY A 581 31.85 29.81 -46.99
C GLY A 581 31.16 28.45 -47.22
N PRO A 582 29.93 28.45 -47.76
CA PRO A 582 29.11 27.24 -47.92
C PRO A 582 29.78 26.17 -48.80
N SER A 583 30.62 26.59 -49.74
CA SER A 583 31.41 25.73 -50.63
C SER A 583 32.43 24.83 -49.92
N SER A 584 32.85 25.19 -48.70
CA SER A 584 33.92 24.52 -47.97
C SER A 584 33.43 23.41 -47.03
N ILE A 585 32.13 23.38 -46.72
CA ILE A 585 31.54 22.52 -45.67
C ILE A 585 30.40 21.65 -46.20
N LEU A 586 29.48 22.22 -46.98
CA LEU A 586 28.25 21.54 -47.41
C LEU A 586 28.48 20.64 -48.63
N SER A 587 27.74 19.54 -48.70
CA SER A 587 27.74 18.68 -49.89
C SER A 587 27.04 19.37 -51.08
N PRO A 588 27.28 18.95 -52.34
CA PRO A 588 26.62 19.54 -53.51
C PRO A 588 25.09 19.50 -53.47
N LYS A 589 24.51 18.50 -52.77
CA LYS A 589 23.07 18.39 -52.57
C LYS A 589 22.56 19.38 -51.52
N GLU A 590 23.23 19.46 -50.37
CA GLU A 590 22.92 20.43 -49.30
C GLU A 590 23.06 21.88 -49.79
N ARG A 591 24.03 22.15 -50.67
CA ARG A 591 24.24 23.46 -51.26
C ARG A 591 23.06 23.92 -52.12
N ARG A 592 22.51 23.04 -52.96
CA ARG A 592 21.32 23.35 -53.77
C ARG A 592 20.09 23.61 -52.90
N ALA A 593 19.94 22.83 -51.82
CA ALA A 593 18.90 23.05 -50.83
C ALA A 593 19.05 24.42 -50.14
N TRP A 594 20.26 24.77 -49.71
CA TRP A 594 20.56 26.09 -49.14
C TRP A 594 20.25 27.23 -50.13
N GLU A 595 20.68 27.11 -51.38
CA GLU A 595 20.39 28.09 -52.44
C GLU A 595 18.87 28.24 -52.67
N THR A 596 18.10 27.16 -52.57
CA THR A 596 16.63 27.20 -52.67
C THR A 596 15.99 27.96 -51.51
N VAL A 597 16.46 27.74 -50.28
CA VAL A 597 15.98 28.44 -49.07
C VAL A 597 16.31 29.94 -49.11
N VAL A 598 17.51 30.29 -49.59
CA VAL A 598 17.92 31.70 -49.76
C VAL A 598 17.14 32.39 -50.88
N LEU A 599 16.78 31.67 -51.96
CA LEU A 599 15.97 32.23 -53.04
C LEU A 599 14.52 32.49 -52.58
N SER A 600 13.93 31.63 -51.75
CA SER A 600 12.61 31.89 -51.14
C SER A 600 12.59 33.11 -50.21
N ARG A 601 13.73 33.48 -49.61
CA ARG A 601 13.88 34.73 -48.84
C ARG A 601 13.64 35.97 -49.70
N HIS A 602 14.18 35.97 -50.92
CA HIS A 602 14.12 37.11 -51.84
C HIS A 602 12.71 37.25 -52.47
N SER A 603 12.00 36.15 -52.72
CA SER A 603 10.63 36.23 -53.25
C SER A 603 9.62 36.78 -52.22
N SER A 604 9.76 36.45 -50.93
CA SER A 604 8.90 37.01 -49.86
C SER A 604 9.14 38.51 -49.64
N THR A 605 10.39 38.97 -49.74
CA THR A 605 10.70 40.40 -49.57
C THR A 605 10.22 41.25 -50.73
N ASP A 606 10.23 40.73 -51.96
CA ASP A 606 9.72 41.43 -53.14
C ASP A 606 8.17 41.53 -53.14
N GLU A 607 7.45 40.58 -52.53
CA GLU A 607 5.98 40.61 -52.44
C GLU A 607 5.46 41.61 -51.38
N LYS A 608 6.26 41.91 -50.33
CA LYS A 608 5.94 42.93 -49.31
C LYS A 608 6.31 44.37 -49.68
N LEU A 609 7.07 44.55 -50.75
CA LEU A 609 7.49 45.85 -51.30
C LEU A 609 6.67 46.27 -52.54
N GLY A 610 5.65 45.47 -52.92
CA GLY A 610 4.74 45.70 -54.05
C GLY A 610 3.47 46.45 -53.67
#